data_AF-A0A132H3Z6-F1
#
_entry.id   AF-A0A132H3Z6-F1
#
_cell.length_a   1.000
_cell.length_b   1.000
_cell.length_c   1.000
_cell.angle_alpha   90.00
_cell.angle_beta   90.00
_cell.angle_gamma   90.00
#
_symmetry.space_group_name_H-M   'P 1'
#
loop_
_entity.id
_entity.type
_entity.pdbx_description
1 polymer ?
#
loop_
_entity_poly.entity_id
_entity_poly.type
_entity_poly.pdbx_seq_one_letter_code
_entity_poly.pdbx_strand_id
1 'polypeptide(L)' 'MPRMEQFIASINIYDYERFRDTIKTRCNISRTTWSNWRNGGSIEKKYKPIIDQVAMEMFGRTVFGTIEGGEQ' A
#
# COMPACT_ATOMS: atom_id res chain seq x y z
N MET A 1 9.92 5.64 11.14
CA MET A 1 8.55 5.87 10.65
C MET A 1 8.13 4.71 9.76
N PRO A 2 6.89 4.21 9.85
CA PRO A 2 6.44 3.06 9.05
C PRO A 2 6.44 3.42 7.55
N ARG A 3 7.04 2.57 6.69
CA ARG A 3 7.20 2.81 5.23
C ARG A 3 5.89 3.22 4.52
N MET A 4 4.76 2.67 4.97
CA MET A 4 3.43 2.95 4.45
C MET A 4 3.00 4.42 4.65
N GLU A 5 3.26 4.99 5.82
CA GLU A 5 2.84 6.34 6.16
C GLU A 5 3.60 7.37 5.31
N GLN A 6 4.92 7.17 5.15
CA GLN A 6 5.76 7.99 4.28
C GLN A 6 5.33 7.93 2.81
N PHE A 7 4.97 6.73 2.33
CA PHE A 7 4.45 6.56 0.97
C PHE A 7 3.14 7.31 0.77
N ILE A 8 2.18 7.15 1.69
CA ILE A 8 0.88 7.83 1.65
C ILE A 8 1.07 9.35 1.74
N ALA A 9 2.00 9.84 2.56
CA ALA A 9 2.29 11.27 2.68
C ALA A 9 2.92 11.86 1.41
N SER A 10 3.56 11.02 0.58
CA SER A 10 4.22 11.43 -0.67
C SER A 10 3.28 11.50 -1.89
N ILE A 11 2.03 11.01 -1.79
CA ILE A 11 1.08 10.99 -2.90
C ILE A 11 -0.02 12.05 -2.72
N ASN A 12 -0.62 12.50 -3.82
CA ASN A 12 -1.73 13.44 -3.78
C ASN A 12 -2.98 12.80 -3.13
N ILE A 13 -3.85 13.61 -2.54
CA ILE A 13 -5.08 13.15 -1.89
C ILE A 13 -5.97 12.33 -2.83
N TYR A 14 -6.09 12.71 -4.11
CA TYR A 14 -6.90 11.97 -5.09
C TYR A 14 -6.33 10.57 -5.39
N ASP A 15 -5.02 10.49 -5.58
CA ASP A 15 -4.34 9.20 -5.81
C ASP A 15 -4.37 8.32 -4.56
N TYR A 16 -4.27 8.92 -3.37
CA TYR A 16 -4.43 8.22 -2.11
C TYR A 16 -5.79 7.54 -2.00
N GLU A 17 -6.88 8.23 -2.35
CA GLU A 17 -8.21 7.66 -2.26
C GLU A 17 -8.38 6.45 -3.19
N ARG A 18 -7.87 6.57 -4.42
CA ARG A 18 -7.90 5.50 -5.42
C ARG A 18 -7.00 4.33 -5.02
N PHE A 19 -5.81 4.60 -4.49
CA PHE A 19 -4.88 3.61 -3.96
C PHE A 19 -5.49 2.81 -2.80
N ARG A 20 -6.06 3.52 -1.81
CA ARG A 20 -6.79 2.93 -0.69
C ARG A 20 -7.92 2.03 -1.17
N ASP A 21 -8.74 2.51 -2.09
CA ASP A 21 -9.93 1.76 -2.51
C ASP A 21 -9.58 0.52 -3.34
N THR A 22 -8.54 0.62 -4.17
CA THR A 22 -7.99 -0.51 -4.92
C THR A 22 -7.46 -1.59 -3.97
N ILE A 23 -6.70 -1.21 -2.94
CA ILE A 23 -6.18 -2.17 -1.95
C ILE A 23 -7.32 -2.79 -1.15
N LYS A 24 -8.29 -1.98 -0.70
CA LYS A 24 -9.48 -2.50 0.01
C LYS A 24 -10.20 -3.56 -0.81
N THR A 25 -10.36 -3.32 -2.11
CA THR A 25 -11.02 -4.24 -3.04
C THR A 25 -10.20 -5.50 -3.27
N ARG A 26 -8.91 -5.38 -3.62
CA ARG A 26 -8.04 -6.55 -3.90
C ARG A 26 -7.74 -7.40 -2.68
N CYS A 27 -7.55 -6.78 -1.51
CA CYS A 27 -7.30 -7.48 -0.25
C CYS A 27 -8.60 -7.91 0.46
N ASN A 28 -9.77 -7.48 -0.02
CA ASN A 28 -11.06 -7.67 0.65
C ASN A 28 -11.04 -7.28 2.15
N ILE A 29 -10.57 -6.07 2.44
CA ILE A 29 -10.41 -5.57 3.82
C ILE A 29 -11.35 -4.39 4.12
N SER A 30 -11.71 -4.28 5.40
CA SER A 30 -12.53 -3.19 5.92
C SER A 30 -11.73 -1.88 6.03
N ARG A 31 -12.47 -0.76 6.05
CA ARG A 31 -11.90 0.58 6.32
C ARG A 31 -11.11 0.64 7.62
N THR A 32 -11.56 -0.06 8.67
CA THR A 32 -10.88 -0.13 9.97
C THR A 32 -9.51 -0.77 9.86
N THR A 33 -9.39 -1.88 9.12
CA THR A 33 -8.12 -2.57 8.88
C THR A 33 -7.11 -1.66 8.17
N TRP A 34 -7.56 -0.94 7.14
CA TRP A 34 -6.75 0.05 6.45
C TRP A 34 -6.31 1.20 7.38
N SER A 35 -7.24 1.76 8.16
CA SER A 35 -6.92 2.83 9.12
C SER A 35 -5.88 2.38 10.15
N ASN A 36 -5.96 1.14 10.64
CA ASN A 36 -4.96 0.58 11.54
C ASN A 36 -3.57 0.56 10.88
N TRP A 37 -3.48 0.10 9.63
CA TRP A 37 -2.21 0.07 8.89
C TRP A 37 -1.63 1.47 8.63
N ARG A 38 -2.50 2.43 8.27
CA ARG A 38 -2.09 3.82 8.07
C ARG A 38 -1.50 4.42 9.34
N ASN A 39 -2.06 4.10 10.50
CA ASN A 39 -1.60 4.60 11.80
C ASN A 39 -0.41 3.78 12.38
N GLY A 40 0.32 3.03 11.53
CA GLY A 40 1.49 2.26 11.95
C GLY A 40 1.19 0.88 12.55
N GLY A 41 -0.05 0.42 12.48
CA GLY A 41 -0.44 -0.93 12.87
C GLY A 41 0.16 -2.01 11.97
N SER A 42 0.27 -3.23 12.50
CA SER A 42 0.85 -4.37 11.79
C SER A 42 0.02 -4.78 10.55
N ILE A 43 0.72 -4.97 9.44
CA ILE A 43 0.17 -5.46 8.17
C ILE A 43 0.52 -6.94 8.03
N GLU A 44 -0.48 -7.79 7.81
CA GLU A 44 -0.26 -9.21 7.55
C GLU A 44 0.61 -9.40 6.29
N LYS A 45 1.55 -10.34 6.33
CA LYS A 45 2.51 -10.58 5.22
C LYS A 45 1.82 -10.84 3.88
N LYS A 46 0.64 -11.49 3.89
CA LYS A 46 -0.14 -11.80 2.69
C LYS A 46 -0.61 -10.57 1.90
N TYR A 47 -0.75 -9.41 2.56
CA TYR A 47 -1.22 -8.19 1.88
C TYR A 47 -0.09 -7.31 1.34
N LYS A 48 1.13 -7.43 1.87
CA LYS A 48 2.29 -6.66 1.41
C LYS A 48 2.52 -6.77 -0.11
N PRO A 49 2.51 -7.97 -0.74
CA PRO A 49 2.69 -8.07 -2.18
C PRO A 49 1.56 -7.41 -2.97
N ILE A 50 0.31 -7.49 -2.49
CA ILE A 50 -0.84 -6.84 -3.15
C ILE A 50 -0.70 -5.31 -3.07
N ILE A 51 -0.33 -4.78 -1.91
CA ILE A 51 -0.13 -3.34 -1.71
C ILE A 51 1.01 -2.84 -2.61
N ASP A 52 2.13 -3.57 -2.66
CA ASP A 52 3.23 -3.20 -3.54
C ASP A 52 2.87 -3.31 -5.01
N GLN A 53 2.08 -4.31 -5.41
CA GLN A 53 1.66 -4.46 -6.80
C GLN A 53 0.80 -3.27 -7.22
N VAL A 54 -0.18 -2.89 -6.39
CA VAL A 54 -1.01 -1.70 -6.63
C VAL A 54 -0.14 -0.44 -6.66
N ALA A 55 0.84 -0.33 -5.75
CA ALA A 55 1.73 0.83 -5.72
C ALA A 55 2.61 0.91 -6.98
N MET A 56 3.12 -0.23 -7.45
CA MET A 56 3.89 -0.33 -8.67
C MET A 56 3.04 0.01 -9.91
N GLU A 57 1.82 -0.51 -10.01
CA GLU A 57 0.89 -0.22 -11.11
C GLU A 57 0.49 1.27 -11.17
N MET A 58 0.29 1.91 -10.02
CA MET A 58 -0.21 3.30 -9.95
C MET A 58 0.90 4.35 -9.95
N PHE A 59 2.04 4.05 -9.32
CA PHE A 59 3.10 5.02 -9.03
C PHE A 59 4.47 4.61 -9.57
N GLY A 60 4.61 3.41 -10.13
CA GLY A 60 5.91 2.89 -10.61
C GLY A 60 6.92 2.60 -9.50
N ARG A 61 6.47 2.50 -8.24
CA ARG A 61 7.32 2.23 -7.07
C ARG A 61 6.59 1.40 -6.02
N THR A 62 7.35 0.67 -5.22
CA THR A 62 6.81 -0.17 -4.12
C THR A 62 6.79 0.59 -2.79
N VAL A 63 5.88 0.18 -1.90
CA VAL A 63 5.77 0.68 -0.52
C VAL A 63 6.73 -0.05 0.42
N PHE A 64 6.71 -1.39 0.38
CA PHE A 64 7.49 -2.24 1.27
C PHE A 64 8.76 -2.77 0.63
N GLY A 65 8.89 -2.70 -0.70
CA GLY A 65 9.99 -3.32 -1.42
C GLY A 65 9.88 -4.85 -1.44
N THR A 66 8.67 -5.41 -1.39
CA THR A 66 8.43 -6.86 -1.41
C THR A 66 8.28 -7.46 -2.81
N ILE A 67 8.24 -6.63 -3.86
CA ILE A 67 8.39 -7.12 -5.24
C ILE A 67 9.88 -7.21 -5.54
N GLU A 68 10.52 -8.28 -5.06
CA GLU A 68 11.75 -8.77 -5.66
C GLU A 68 11.36 -9.53 -6.94
N GLY A 69 11.51 -8.87 -8.08
CA GLY A 69 11.19 -9.45 -9.38
C GLY A 69 11.38 -8.46 -10.52
N GLY A 70 12.65 -8.18 -10.86
CA GLY A 70 13.04 -7.50 -12.10
C GLY A 70 14.27 -6.59 -11.94
N GLU A 71 15.46 -7.20 -12.10
CA GLU A 71 16.75 -6.61 -12.50
C GLU A 71 17.11 -5.16 -12.11
N GLN A 72 18.17 -5.02 -11.31
CA GLN A 72 19.40 -4.29 -11.67
C GLN A 72 20.57 -4.76 -10.80
#